data_AF-A0A1V6EH74-F1
#
_entry.id   AF-A0A1V6EH74-F1
#
_cell.length_a   1.000
_cell.length_b   1.000
_cell.length_c   1.000
_cell.angle_alpha   90.00
_cell.angle_beta   90.00
_cell.angle_gamma   90.00
#
_symmetry.space_group_name_H-M   'P 1'
#
loop_
_entity.id
_entity.type
_entity.pdbx_description
1 polymer ?
#
loop_
_entity_poly.entity_id
_entity_poly.type
_entity_poly.pdbx_seq_one_letter_code
_entity_poly.pdbx_strand_id
1 'polypeptide(L)'
;MDFVAGNSKASPNAVYAGSVTYLLLAGNLVAGWQLGRALLIAQEQIAEGKDVDFMKAKIATARFYADHILSRVPGQRDSVVDGADSVTALALEAF
;
A
#
# COMPACT_ATOMS: atom_id res chain seq x y z
N MET A 1 12.28 -5.37 -0.24
CA MET A 1 12.41 -6.83 -0.08
C MET A 1 13.63 -7.19 0.77
N ASP A 2 14.71 -6.41 0.69
CA ASP A 2 15.94 -6.69 1.44
C ASP A 2 15.81 -6.55 2.97
N PHE A 3 14.96 -5.64 3.47
CA PHE A 3 14.76 -5.48 4.92
C PHE A 3 14.10 -6.70 5.56
N VAL A 4 12.96 -7.16 5.02
CA VAL A 4 12.21 -8.31 5.58
C VAL A 4 12.97 -9.62 5.37
N ALA A 5 13.54 -9.84 4.19
CA ALA A 5 14.31 -11.06 3.91
C ALA A 5 15.64 -11.11 4.67
N GLY A 6 16.32 -9.96 4.83
CA GLY A 6 17.63 -9.85 5.47
C GLY A 6 17.60 -9.85 7.01
N ASN A 7 16.56 -9.27 7.63
CA ASN A 7 16.49 -9.14 9.09
C ASN A 7 15.64 -10.20 9.81
N SER A 8 15.00 -11.11 9.06
CA SER A 8 14.12 -12.17 9.60
C SER A 8 14.78 -13.03 10.69
N LYS A 9 16.09 -13.26 10.61
CA LYS A 9 16.88 -13.99 11.61
C LYS A 9 17.61 -13.09 12.62
N ALA A 10 17.82 -11.81 12.31
CA ALA A 10 18.70 -10.92 13.08
C ALA A 10 17.95 -10.06 14.11
N SER A 11 16.66 -9.77 13.92
CA SER A 11 15.83 -9.02 14.88
C SER A 11 14.34 -9.36 14.75
N PRO A 12 13.90 -10.50 15.30
CA PRO A 12 12.52 -10.99 15.15
C PRO A 12 11.45 -9.99 15.60
N ASN A 13 11.68 -9.29 16.72
CA ASN A 13 10.72 -8.32 17.27
C ASN A 13 10.47 -7.12 16.33
N ALA A 14 11.51 -6.65 15.62
CA ALA A 14 11.39 -5.58 14.63
C ALA A 14 10.55 -6.01 13.41
N VAL A 15 10.68 -7.26 12.98
CA VAL A 15 9.94 -7.81 11.83
C VAL A 15 8.48 -8.07 12.16
N TYR A 16 8.18 -8.58 13.37
CA TYR A 16 6.79 -8.79 13.80
C TYR A 16 6.06 -7.47 14.04
N ALA A 17 6.72 -6.48 14.63
CA ALA A 17 6.19 -5.13 14.85
C ALA A 17 5.76 -4.45 13.54
N GLY A 18 6.50 -4.67 12.44
CA GLY A 18 6.18 -4.10 11.13
C GLY A 18 5.26 -4.94 10.24
N SER A 19 4.87 -6.15 10.66
CA SER A 19 4.21 -7.13 9.79
C SER A 19 2.84 -6.69 9.25
N VAL A 20 2.00 -6.09 10.11
CA VAL A 20 0.68 -5.58 9.70
C VAL A 20 0.82 -4.38 8.77
N THR A 21 1.73 -3.45 9.10
CA THR A 21 2.00 -2.28 8.24
C THR A 21 2.54 -2.70 6.88
N TYR A 22 3.41 -3.71 6.84
CA TYR A 22 3.92 -4.30 5.61
C TYR A 22 2.80 -4.95 4.78
N LEU A 23 1.88 -5.70 5.41
CA LEU A 23 0.73 -6.28 4.73
C LEU A 23 -0.16 -5.21 4.11
N LEU A 24 -0.46 -4.15 4.86
CA LEU A 24 -1.26 -3.02 4.37
C LEU A 24 -0.57 -2.28 3.22
N LEU A 25 0.74 -2.06 3.33
CA LEU A 25 1.55 -1.46 2.27
C LEU A 25 1.46 -2.29 0.98
N ALA A 26 1.74 -3.60 1.08
CA ALA A 26 1.73 -4.49 -0.07
C ALA A 26 0.33 -4.57 -0.71
N GLY A 27 -0.72 -4.69 0.11
CA GLY A 27 -2.11 -4.70 -0.35
C GLY A 27 -2.48 -3.42 -1.09
N ASN A 28 -2.17 -2.26 -0.51
CA ASN A 28 -2.49 -0.97 -1.13
C ASN A 28 -1.74 -0.76 -2.45
N LEU A 29 -0.48 -1.14 -2.51
CA LEU A 29 0.34 -1.03 -3.71
C LEU A 29 -0.22 -1.87 -4.86
N VAL A 30 -0.51 -3.15 -4.61
CA VAL A 30 -1.02 -4.06 -5.66
C VAL A 30 -2.43 -3.66 -6.11
N ALA A 31 -3.30 -3.26 -5.18
CA ALA A 31 -4.64 -2.79 -5.51
C ALA A 31 -4.59 -1.51 -6.37
N GLY A 32 -3.76 -0.53 -5.98
CA GLY A 32 -3.54 0.69 -6.77
C GLY A 32 -3.01 0.40 -8.17
N TRP A 33 -2.07 -0.54 -8.30
CA TRP A 33 -1.56 -0.97 -9.60
C TRP A 33 -2.65 -1.58 -10.49
N GLN A 34 -3.48 -2.48 -9.96
CA GLN A 34 -4.57 -3.07 -10.74
C GLN A 34 -5.64 -2.05 -11.12
N LEU A 35 -5.93 -1.08 -10.25
CA LEU A 35 -6.82 0.04 -10.58
C LEU A 35 -6.25 0.94 -11.67
N GLY A 36 -4.94 1.20 -11.66
CA GLY A 36 -4.25 1.91 -12.74
C GLY A 36 -4.38 1.18 -14.08
N ARG A 37 -4.20 -0.15 -14.10
CA ARG A 37 -4.42 -0.96 -15.31
C ARG A 37 -5.87 -0.92 -15.79
N ALA A 38 -6.83 -1.00 -14.88
CA ALA A 38 -8.24 -0.87 -15.20
C ALA A 38 -8.60 0.51 -15.77
N LEU A 39 -7.95 1.57 -15.28
CA LEU A 39 -8.12 2.93 -15.80
C LEU A 39 -7.67 3.03 -17.27
N LEU A 40 -6.53 2.44 -17.64
CA LEU A 40 -6.03 2.46 -19.01
C LEU A 40 -7.03 1.80 -19.98
N ILE A 41 -7.51 0.60 -19.61
CA ILE A 41 -8.53 -0.11 -20.39
C ILE A 41 -9.83 0.72 -20.44
N ALA A 42 -10.23 1.37 -19.35
CA ALA A 42 -11.44 2.19 -19.34
C ALA A 42 -11.35 3.38 -20.31
N GLN A 43 -10.17 3.97 -20.51
CA GLN A 43 -9.97 5.02 -21.50
C GLN A 43 -10.15 4.50 -22.93
N GLU A 44 -9.62 3.32 -23.23
CA GLU A 44 -9.79 2.65 -24.53
C GLU A 44 -11.28 2.33 -24.79
N GLN A 45 -11.98 1.76 -23.82
CA GLN A 45 -13.40 1.40 -23.94
C GLN A 45 -14.30 2.63 -24.14
N ILE A 46 -13.97 3.77 -23.50
CA ILE A 46 -14.68 5.04 -23.74
C ILE A 46 -14.48 5.50 -25.19
N ALA A 47 -13.27 5.38 -25.74
CA ALA A 47 -12.99 5.75 -27.14
C ALA A 47 -13.78 4.88 -28.13
N GLU A 48 -14.06 3.63 -27.75
CA GLU A 48 -14.91 2.69 -28.51
C GLU A 48 -16.42 2.87 -28.24
N GLY A 49 -16.82 3.79 -27.34
CA GLY A 49 -18.21 4.05 -27.00
C GLY A 49 -18.88 2.97 -26.14
N LYS A 50 -18.11 2.09 -25.50
CA LYS A 50 -18.62 0.95 -24.70
C LYS A 50 -18.78 1.34 -23.24
N ASP A 51 -19.98 1.07 -22.69
CA ASP A 51 -20.33 1.26 -21.27
C ASP A 51 -19.77 2.57 -20.65
N VAL A 52 -19.92 3.68 -21.39
CA VAL A 52 -19.19 4.94 -21.14
C VAL A 52 -19.34 5.42 -19.70
N ASP A 53 -20.54 5.36 -19.12
CA ASP A 53 -20.77 5.83 -17.75
C ASP A 53 -20.12 4.91 -16.71
N PHE A 54 -20.11 3.60 -16.93
CA PHE A 54 -19.42 2.64 -16.07
C PHE A 54 -17.89 2.81 -16.16
N MET A 55 -17.36 3.05 -17.37
CA MET A 55 -15.93 3.33 -17.56
C MET A 55 -15.51 4.65 -16.91
N LYS A 56 -16.33 5.71 -17.00
CA LYS A 56 -16.10 6.97 -16.27
C LYS A 56 -16.06 6.73 -14.75
N ALA A 57 -16.97 5.93 -14.22
CA ALA A 57 -16.97 5.57 -12.80
C ALA A 57 -15.71 4.79 -12.39
N LYS A 58 -15.21 3.89 -13.26
CA LYS A 58 -13.93 3.19 -13.04
C LYS A 58 -12.74 4.16 -12.99
N ILE A 59 -12.66 5.11 -13.91
CA ILE A 59 -11.61 6.13 -13.92
C ILE A 59 -11.67 6.97 -12.64
N ALA A 60 -12.86 7.43 -12.24
CA ALA A 60 -13.04 8.21 -11.03
C ALA A 60 -12.59 7.43 -9.78
N THR A 61 -12.94 6.14 -9.70
CA THR A 61 -12.56 5.26 -8.59
C THR A 61 -11.05 5.07 -8.52
N ALA A 62 -10.39 4.81 -9.66
CA ALA A 62 -8.94 4.64 -9.71
C ALA A 62 -8.18 5.92 -9.31
N ARG A 63 -8.66 7.09 -9.73
CA ARG A 63 -8.11 8.39 -9.31
C ARG A 63 -8.27 8.63 -7.82
N PHE A 64 -9.47 8.43 -7.28
CA PHE A 64 -9.71 8.54 -5.84
C PHE A 64 -8.74 7.66 -5.04
N TYR A 65 -8.60 6.40 -5.45
CA TYR A 65 -7.69 5.46 -4.80
C TYR A 65 -6.24 5.95 -4.85
N ALA A 66 -5.77 6.44 -6.01
CA ALA A 66 -4.42 6.98 -6.16
C ALA A 66 -4.17 8.16 -5.21
N ASP A 67 -5.10 9.12 -5.19
CA ASP A 67 -4.94 10.37 -4.45
C ASP A 67 -5.07 10.17 -2.93
N HIS A 68 -5.96 9.28 -2.48
CA HIS A 68 -6.37 9.21 -1.07
C HIS A 68 -5.83 7.98 -0.31
N ILE A 69 -5.52 6.90 -1.02
CA ILE A 69 -5.12 5.62 -0.42
C ILE A 69 -3.68 5.30 -0.80
N LEU A 70 -3.36 5.30 -2.08
CA LEU A 70 -2.02 4.97 -2.57
C LEU A 70 -0.97 6.00 -2.11
N SER A 71 -1.37 7.26 -1.92
CA SER A 71 -0.55 8.32 -1.34
C SER A 71 0.01 8.02 0.06
N ARG A 72 -0.57 7.04 0.78
CA ARG A 72 -0.09 6.60 2.10
C ARG A 72 1.07 5.62 2.02
N VAL A 73 1.27 4.95 0.88
CA VAL A 73 2.28 3.89 0.71
C VAL A 73 3.70 4.35 1.05
N PRO A 74 4.17 5.55 0.66
CA PRO A 74 5.48 6.05 1.08
C PRO A 74 5.62 6.14 2.61
N GLY A 75 4.61 6.69 3.30
CA GLY A 75 4.63 6.76 4.77
C GLY A 75 4.58 5.37 5.43
N GLN A 76 3.83 4.43 4.86
CA GLN A 76 3.81 3.04 5.34
C GLN A 76 5.17 2.35 5.14
N ARG A 77 5.88 2.65 4.05
CA ARG A 77 7.24 2.16 3.81
C ARG A 77 8.18 2.65 4.91
N ASP A 78 8.15 3.95 5.20
CA ASP A 78 9.04 4.54 6.18
C ASP A 78 8.75 3.99 7.58
N SER A 79 7.48 3.78 7.94
CA SER A 79 7.11 3.07 9.18
C SER A 79 7.63 1.62 9.24
N VAL A 80 7.73 0.92 8.11
CA VAL A 80 8.26 -0.46 8.07
C VAL A 80 9.79 -0.48 8.17
N VAL A 81 10.48 0.49 7.57
CA VAL A 81 11.95 0.54 7.54
C VAL A 81 12.52 1.14 8.82
N ASP A 82 11.94 2.24 9.30
CA ASP A 82 12.50 3.08 10.36
C ASP A 82 11.71 3.00 11.69
N GLY A 83 10.50 2.41 11.68
CA GLY A 83 9.60 2.44 12.84
C GLY A 83 9.86 1.37 13.91
N ALA A 84 10.70 0.37 13.64
CA ALA A 84 10.85 -0.80 14.50
C ALA A 84 11.33 -0.45 15.92
N ASP A 85 12.28 0.48 16.05
CA ASP A 85 12.86 0.88 17.34
C ASP A 85 11.83 1.56 18.25
N SER A 86 10.86 2.28 17.67
CA SER A 86 9.81 2.96 18.42
C SER A 86 8.82 2.00 19.08
N VAL A 87 8.62 0.82 18.50
CA VAL A 87 7.64 -0.17 18.99
C VAL A 87 8.16 -0.90 20.24
N THR A 88 9.48 -1.02 20.39
CA THR A 88 10.12 -1.70 21.53
C THR A 88 10.70 -0.72 22.55
N ALA A 89 10.58 0.59 22.33
CA ALA A 89 11.19 1.61 23.19
C ALA A 89 10.49 1.81 24.54
N LEU A 90 9.19 1.50 24.65
CA LEU A 90 8.45 1.67 25.90
C LEU A 90 8.62 0.43 26.80
N ALA A 91 9.08 0.66 28.04
CA ALA A 91 9.16 -0.39 29.05
C ALA A 91 7.77 -0.92 29.40
N LEU A 92 7.65 -2.21 29.68
CA LEU A 92 6.36 -2.87 29.91
C LEU A 92 5.60 -2.26 31.10
N GLU A 93 6.33 -1.80 32.11
CA GLU A 93 5.81 -1.18 33.34
C GLU A 93 5.27 0.24 33.10
N ALA A 94 5.49 0.81 31.92
CA ALA A 94 5.05 2.14 31.52
C ALA A 94 3.87 2.13 30.51
N PHE A 95 3.32 0.95 30.20
CA PHE A 95 2.04 0.78 29.51
C PHE A 95 0.87 0.81 30.51
#